data_AF-A0A1Y2J470-F1
#
_entry.id   AF-A0A1Y2J470-F1
#
_cell.length_a   1.000
_cell.length_b   1.000
_cell.length_c   1.000
_cell.angle_alpha   90.00
_cell.angle_beta   90.00
_cell.angle_gamma   90.00
#
_symmetry.space_group_name_H-M   'P 1'
#
loop_
_entity.id
_entity.type
_entity.pdbx_description
1 polymer ?
#
loop_
_entity_poly.entity_id
_entity_poly.type
_entity_poly.pdbx_seq_one_letter_code
_entity_poly.pdbx_strand_id
1 'polypeptide(L)'
;MRTLPLSVALLSSCAALPAVHAWAAVGHEIIATIAQIHLPKPVLSLVCDILHPSLNLSDSPKDAAAPPCHLAPISTWADAIRTRPEYRYTAPMHYINSVDDAPPHSCQFPGPNGWMGRPTANILAALGNVTNVLRDYAKGERAVGDAEEALKFLVHWVGEMHQPLHLCGRDKGGNGVRVAWNGRVSNFHHVWDGLLIAQGVRLTPRNYTVPLSGSEGALVERHLRGAIYDPYIRRIMHEGLTDGGRFADESDAWLDCPAPSPDLQSSPSSQWTPRTPVGQALEHTLRALGVDIGLLGAPRLQALLDFNFSAALGLTTPAGTEKRWDDARMCPYAWARDVHALNCDAELPVWPHGLDAPGEHEGEESEVRGWHAVPYDVVEYGDESLMGGVVDVKQRETEEAMGLSEEGEDARTPRHPELLELDSPEYAGKLANRWVVERLLAMGGVRLAGVLTDILADVAGDVQT
;
A
#
# COMPACT_ATOMS: atom_id res chain seq x y z
N MET A 1 31.84 -43.74 48.03
CA MET A 1 32.13 -42.58 47.18
C MET A 1 31.77 -42.94 45.75
N ARG A 2 30.61 -42.46 45.26
CA ARG A 2 30.15 -42.65 43.87
C ARG A 2 29.68 -41.28 43.37
N THR A 3 30.29 -40.84 42.28
CA THR A 3 30.08 -39.57 41.58
C THR A 3 28.75 -39.58 40.83
N LEU A 4 27.93 -38.54 41.00
CA LEU A 4 26.80 -38.22 40.11
C LEU A 4 27.26 -37.19 39.06
N PRO A 5 26.91 -37.36 37.76
CA PRO A 5 27.16 -36.34 36.76
C PRO A 5 26.04 -35.28 36.79
N LEU A 6 26.44 -34.02 36.74
CA LEU A 6 25.55 -32.87 36.56
C LEU A 6 25.22 -32.76 35.05
N SER A 7 24.00 -33.13 34.65
CA SER A 7 23.49 -32.81 33.31
C SER A 7 22.84 -31.44 33.36
N VAL A 8 23.53 -30.42 32.84
CA VAL A 8 22.96 -29.09 32.59
C VAL A 8 22.15 -29.19 31.30
N ALA A 9 20.82 -29.20 31.42
CA ALA A 9 19.93 -29.02 30.29
C ALA A 9 19.85 -27.52 29.97
N LEU A 10 20.54 -27.08 28.91
CA LEU A 10 20.35 -25.75 28.34
C LEU A 10 19.03 -25.78 27.54
N LEU A 11 17.96 -25.22 28.11
CA LEU A 11 16.75 -24.88 27.37
C LEU A 11 17.07 -23.67 26.48
N SER A 12 17.36 -23.92 25.20
CA SER A 12 17.45 -22.88 24.19
C SER A 12 16.03 -22.40 23.89
N SER A 13 15.59 -21.38 24.62
CA SER A 13 14.38 -20.63 24.30
C SER A 13 14.70 -19.72 23.11
N CYS A 14 14.44 -20.22 21.89
CA CYS A 14 14.36 -19.35 20.72
C CYS A 14 13.08 -18.51 20.84
N ALA A 15 13.19 -17.33 21.45
CA ALA A 15 12.22 -16.28 21.23
C ALA A 15 12.34 -15.86 19.76
N ALA A 16 11.39 -16.27 18.93
CA ALA A 16 11.23 -15.68 17.61
C ALA A 16 10.78 -14.23 17.83
N LEU A 17 11.69 -13.29 17.58
CA LEU A 17 11.40 -11.86 17.67
C LEU A 17 10.54 -11.49 16.45
N PRO A 18 9.40 -10.79 16.62
CA PRO A 18 8.57 -10.37 15.51
C PRO A 18 9.27 -9.24 14.75
N ALA A 19 9.66 -9.50 13.50
CA ALA A 19 10.19 -8.48 12.61
C ALA A 19 9.08 -7.49 12.24
N VAL A 20 9.20 -6.24 12.69
CA VAL A 20 8.21 -5.19 12.45
C VAL A 20 8.43 -4.60 11.06
N HIS A 21 7.50 -4.87 10.15
CA HIS A 21 7.41 -4.27 8.82
C HIS A 21 6.22 -3.33 8.88
N ALA A 22 6.40 -2.02 8.72
CA ALA A 22 5.31 -1.07 8.89
C ALA A 22 4.82 -0.58 7.50
N TRP A 23 3.49 -0.39 7.35
CA TRP A 23 2.60 -0.58 6.17
C TRP A 23 2.80 -1.96 5.56
N ALA A 24 4.05 -2.31 5.24
CA ALA A 24 4.51 -3.60 4.75
C ALA A 24 3.95 -4.81 5.53
N ALA A 25 3.68 -4.69 6.84
CA ALA A 25 2.81 -5.64 7.54
C ALA A 25 1.68 -4.97 8.33
N VAL A 26 2.00 -4.03 9.23
CA VAL A 26 1.00 -3.49 10.17
C VAL A 26 -0.14 -2.74 9.46
N GLY A 27 0.17 -1.96 8.42
CA GLY A 27 -0.87 -1.24 7.66
C GLY A 27 -1.81 -2.20 6.93
N HIS A 28 -1.25 -3.20 6.25
CA HIS A 28 -2.01 -4.29 5.62
C HIS A 28 -2.90 -5.04 6.62
N GLU A 29 -2.36 -5.38 7.79
CA GLU A 29 -3.13 -6.06 8.84
C GLU A 29 -4.27 -5.18 9.40
N ILE A 30 -4.04 -3.86 9.56
CA ILE A 30 -5.07 -2.91 9.97
C ILE A 30 -6.17 -2.83 8.91
N ILE A 31 -5.82 -2.61 7.63
CA ILE A 31 -6.78 -2.53 6.51
C ILE A 31 -7.62 -3.80 6.44
N ALA A 32 -6.97 -4.97 6.49
CA ALA A 32 -7.63 -6.27 6.45
C ALA A 32 -8.56 -6.49 7.66
N THR A 33 -8.17 -6.02 8.86
CA THR A 33 -9.01 -6.10 10.06
C THR A 33 -10.22 -5.17 9.96
N ILE A 34 -10.04 -3.93 9.50
CA ILE A 34 -11.13 -2.98 9.26
C ILE A 34 -12.09 -3.57 8.22
N ALA A 35 -11.58 -4.14 7.13
CA ALA A 35 -12.41 -4.80 6.14
C ALA A 35 -13.24 -5.92 6.76
N GLN A 36 -12.61 -6.81 7.52
CA GLN A 36 -13.28 -7.90 8.21
C GLN A 36 -14.39 -7.44 9.17
N ILE A 37 -14.21 -6.31 9.86
CA ILE A 37 -15.23 -5.72 10.74
C ILE A 37 -16.50 -5.34 9.96
N HIS A 38 -16.34 -4.90 8.70
CA HIS A 38 -17.45 -4.46 7.84
C HIS A 38 -18.05 -5.58 6.98
N LEU A 39 -17.47 -6.79 6.97
CA LEU A 39 -18.02 -7.89 6.17
C LEU A 39 -19.31 -8.44 6.79
N PRO A 40 -20.39 -8.60 6.01
CA PRO A 40 -21.56 -9.36 6.44
C PRO A 40 -21.18 -10.78 6.84
N LYS A 41 -21.81 -11.33 7.89
CA LYS A 41 -21.50 -12.67 8.40
C LYS A 41 -21.50 -13.76 7.32
N PRO A 42 -22.46 -13.83 6.37
CA PRO A 42 -22.43 -14.83 5.30
C PRO A 42 -21.20 -14.69 4.40
N VAL A 43 -20.84 -13.47 4.03
CA VAL A 43 -19.66 -13.18 3.19
C VAL A 43 -18.37 -13.54 3.94
N LEU A 44 -18.26 -13.16 5.21
CA LEU A 44 -17.10 -13.50 6.04
C LEU A 44 -16.93 -15.03 6.18
N SER A 45 -18.02 -15.78 6.36
CA SER A 45 -17.97 -17.24 6.38
C SER A 45 -17.44 -17.82 5.07
N LEU A 46 -17.92 -17.33 3.92
CA LEU A 46 -17.44 -17.78 2.61
C LEU A 46 -15.98 -17.41 2.37
N VAL A 47 -15.56 -16.20 2.76
CA VAL A 47 -14.15 -15.77 2.74
C VAL A 47 -13.28 -16.71 3.57
N CYS A 48 -13.73 -17.11 4.77
CA CYS A 48 -13.03 -18.07 5.60
C CYS A 48 -12.95 -19.47 4.96
N ASP A 49 -14.01 -19.93 4.31
CA ASP A 49 -14.03 -21.21 3.60
C ASP A 49 -13.08 -21.21 2.39
N ILE A 50 -12.95 -20.08 1.68
CA ILE A 50 -11.96 -19.90 0.60
C ILE A 50 -10.53 -20.00 1.14
N LEU A 51 -10.24 -19.33 2.26
CA LEU A 51 -8.89 -19.31 2.87
C LEU A 51 -8.52 -20.63 3.56
N HIS A 52 -9.51 -21.36 4.05
CA HIS A 52 -9.32 -22.59 4.81
C HIS A 52 -10.26 -23.71 4.34
N PRO A 53 -10.13 -24.17 3.08
CA PRO A 53 -11.06 -25.14 2.50
C PRO A 53 -11.02 -26.51 3.18
N SER A 54 -9.98 -26.81 3.96
CA SER A 54 -9.87 -28.03 4.75
C SER A 54 -10.59 -27.97 6.09
N LEU A 55 -11.01 -26.78 6.55
CA LEU A 55 -11.62 -26.58 7.87
C LEU A 55 -13.16 -26.57 7.84
N ASN A 56 -13.81 -26.52 6.66
CA ASN A 56 -15.27 -26.47 6.50
C ASN A 56 -15.95 -25.57 7.56
N LEU A 57 -15.54 -24.30 7.62
CA LEU A 57 -15.92 -23.40 8.71
C LEU A 57 -17.39 -23.00 8.64
N SER A 58 -18.08 -23.24 7.51
CA SER A 58 -19.53 -23.23 7.37
C SER A 58 -20.28 -24.17 8.33
N ASP A 59 -19.61 -25.20 8.87
CA ASP A 59 -20.14 -26.08 9.93
C ASP A 59 -19.88 -25.55 11.36
N SER A 60 -19.26 -24.37 11.49
CA SER A 60 -19.06 -23.73 12.80
C SER A 60 -20.39 -23.50 13.53
N PRO A 61 -20.42 -23.48 14.88
CA PRO A 61 -21.63 -23.25 15.64
C PRO A 61 -22.35 -22.00 15.14
N LYS A 62 -23.63 -22.12 14.74
CA LYS A 62 -24.43 -20.99 14.23
C LYS A 62 -24.50 -19.82 15.23
N ASP A 63 -24.32 -20.13 16.52
CA ASP A 63 -24.31 -19.21 17.65
C ASP A 63 -22.97 -18.46 17.82
N ALA A 64 -21.91 -18.83 17.09
CA ALA A 64 -20.66 -18.07 17.08
C ALA A 64 -20.88 -16.70 16.43
N ALA A 65 -20.41 -15.64 17.08
CA ALA A 65 -20.57 -14.26 16.61
C ALA A 65 -19.86 -14.02 15.25
N ALA A 66 -18.76 -14.72 14.98
CA ALA A 66 -18.01 -14.71 13.74
C ALA A 66 -17.26 -16.06 13.55
N PRO A 67 -16.92 -16.47 12.32
CA PRO A 67 -16.05 -17.62 12.07
C PRO A 67 -14.63 -17.36 12.63
N PRO A 68 -13.86 -18.41 12.99
CA PRO A 68 -12.58 -18.28 13.68
C PRO A 68 -11.40 -17.89 12.75
N CYS A 69 -11.66 -17.30 11.58
CA CYS A 69 -10.62 -16.88 10.65
C CYS A 69 -10.38 -15.38 10.69
N HIS A 70 -9.18 -14.96 10.28
CA HIS A 70 -8.80 -13.56 10.19
C HIS A 70 -8.16 -13.24 8.84
N LEU A 71 -8.51 -12.09 8.25
CA LEU A 71 -7.86 -11.57 7.04
C LEU A 71 -6.47 -10.99 7.31
N ALA A 72 -6.23 -10.43 8.50
CA ALA A 72 -4.97 -9.77 8.82
C ALA A 72 -3.72 -10.65 8.55
N PRO A 73 -3.61 -11.90 9.03
CA PRO A 73 -2.41 -12.72 8.79
C PRO A 73 -2.09 -12.98 7.31
N ILE A 74 -3.08 -12.95 6.42
CA ILE A 74 -2.86 -13.22 5.00
C ILE A 74 -2.54 -11.96 4.20
N SER A 75 -2.77 -10.78 4.79
CA SER A 75 -2.63 -9.49 4.11
C SER A 75 -1.19 -9.17 3.71
N THR A 76 -0.20 -9.79 4.34
CA THR A 76 1.23 -9.56 4.08
C THR A 76 1.86 -10.62 3.18
N TRP A 77 1.08 -11.63 2.77
CA TRP A 77 1.57 -12.79 2.03
C TRP A 77 2.18 -12.40 0.69
N ALA A 78 1.58 -11.46 -0.04
CA ALA A 78 2.05 -11.03 -1.36
C ALA A 78 3.46 -10.41 -1.31
N ASP A 79 3.76 -9.63 -0.27
CA ASP A 79 5.11 -9.10 -0.05
C ASP A 79 6.12 -10.19 0.30
N ALA A 80 5.71 -11.19 1.09
CA ALA A 80 6.58 -12.30 1.47
C ALA A 80 6.94 -13.22 0.29
N ILE A 81 6.06 -13.32 -0.71
CA ILE A 81 6.23 -14.24 -1.86
C ILE A 81 6.79 -13.57 -3.11
N ARG A 82 6.68 -12.24 -3.29
CA ARG A 82 7.13 -11.54 -4.52
C ARG A 82 8.62 -11.68 -4.84
N THR A 83 9.45 -12.11 -3.89
CA THR A 83 10.89 -12.37 -4.11
C THR A 83 11.18 -13.80 -4.58
N ARG A 84 10.22 -14.73 -4.43
CA ARG A 84 10.36 -16.12 -4.86
C ARG A 84 10.34 -16.21 -6.39
N PRO A 85 11.16 -17.08 -7.01
CA PRO A 85 11.26 -17.18 -8.46
C PRO A 85 9.90 -17.35 -9.17
N GLU A 86 9.01 -18.16 -8.61
CA GLU A 86 7.68 -18.45 -9.14
C GLU A 86 6.72 -17.25 -9.08
N TYR A 87 6.94 -16.31 -8.16
CA TYR A 87 6.09 -15.13 -7.96
C TYR A 87 6.78 -13.81 -8.30
N ARG A 88 8.04 -13.83 -8.75
CA ARG A 88 8.80 -12.60 -9.07
C ARG A 88 8.10 -11.69 -10.08
N TYR A 89 7.22 -12.24 -10.91
CA TYR A 89 6.43 -11.49 -11.86
C TYR A 89 5.39 -10.55 -11.20
N THR A 90 5.05 -10.76 -9.93
CA THR A 90 4.07 -9.94 -9.19
C THR A 90 4.69 -8.66 -8.62
N ALA A 91 6.01 -8.53 -8.54
CA ALA A 91 6.65 -7.35 -7.94
C ALA A 91 6.16 -6.00 -8.51
N PRO A 92 5.95 -5.82 -9.84
CA PRO A 92 5.40 -4.58 -10.39
C PRO A 92 3.91 -4.35 -10.09
N MET A 93 3.20 -5.35 -9.54
CA MET A 93 1.77 -5.26 -9.22
C MET A 93 1.49 -4.57 -7.88
N HIS A 94 2.53 -4.20 -7.14
CA HIS A 94 2.44 -3.47 -5.85
C HIS A 94 2.30 -1.96 -6.02
N TYR A 95 2.49 -1.44 -7.23
CA TYR A 95 2.51 0.00 -7.50
C TYR A 95 2.11 0.32 -8.95
N ILE A 96 2.01 1.61 -9.24
CA ILE A 96 1.97 2.15 -10.59
C ILE A 96 2.91 3.36 -10.68
N ASN A 97 3.84 3.31 -11.62
CA ASN A 97 4.85 4.35 -11.79
C ASN A 97 4.51 5.21 -13.01
N SER A 98 3.69 6.23 -12.80
CA SER A 98 3.33 7.21 -13.82
C SER A 98 4.58 7.90 -14.40
N VAL A 99 4.59 8.07 -15.72
CA VAL A 99 5.66 8.76 -16.44
C VAL A 99 5.49 10.26 -16.26
N ASP A 100 6.60 10.96 -16.03
CA ASP A 100 6.64 12.43 -15.82
C ASP A 100 5.82 12.92 -14.61
N ASP A 101 5.54 12.03 -13.67
CA ASP A 101 4.95 12.39 -12.40
C ASP A 101 5.92 13.25 -11.59
N ALA A 102 5.44 14.40 -11.11
CA ALA A 102 6.27 15.38 -10.41
C ALA A 102 5.55 16.01 -9.20
N PRO A 103 5.04 15.22 -8.23
CA PRO A 103 4.50 15.80 -7.01
C PRO A 103 5.57 16.53 -6.22
N PRO A 104 5.25 17.62 -5.52
CA PRO A 104 3.92 18.18 -5.30
C PRO A 104 3.46 19.16 -6.40
N HIS A 105 4.24 19.32 -7.48
CA HIS A 105 3.97 20.32 -8.51
C HIS A 105 2.98 19.86 -9.58
N SER A 106 2.99 18.58 -9.93
CA SER A 106 2.12 18.00 -10.95
C SER A 106 1.80 16.54 -10.64
N CYS A 107 0.52 16.26 -10.37
CA CYS A 107 -0.02 14.93 -10.09
C CYS A 107 -1.01 14.53 -11.19
N GLN A 108 -0.48 14.21 -12.36
CA GLN A 108 -1.32 13.70 -13.47
C GLN A 108 -1.32 12.18 -13.42
N PHE A 109 -2.50 11.57 -13.32
CA PHE A 109 -2.60 10.13 -13.10
C PHE A 109 -3.29 9.35 -14.25
N PRO A 110 -2.58 8.44 -14.93
CA PRO A 110 -1.12 8.29 -14.96
C PRO A 110 -0.42 9.32 -15.87
N GLY A 111 -1.12 10.39 -16.26
CA GLY A 111 -0.59 11.44 -17.13
C GLY A 111 -0.62 11.06 -18.61
N PRO A 112 -0.26 11.98 -19.51
CA PRO A 112 -0.38 11.81 -20.95
C PRO A 112 0.53 10.70 -21.50
N ASN A 113 1.66 10.45 -20.83
CA ASN A 113 2.65 9.46 -21.23
C ASN A 113 2.44 8.09 -20.58
N GLY A 114 1.40 7.95 -19.75
CA GLY A 114 1.02 6.72 -19.09
C GLY A 114 2.03 6.30 -18.01
N TRP A 115 2.38 5.02 -17.92
CA TRP A 115 3.22 4.52 -16.84
C TRP A 115 4.31 3.57 -17.32
N MET A 116 5.30 3.35 -16.47
CA MET A 116 6.42 2.45 -16.71
C MET A 116 5.98 0.98 -16.63
N GLY A 117 6.45 0.17 -17.58
CA GLY A 117 6.19 -1.26 -17.63
C GLY A 117 5.05 -1.65 -18.56
N ARG A 118 4.61 -2.91 -18.41
CA ARG A 118 3.59 -3.53 -19.26
C ARG A 118 2.18 -3.14 -18.80
N PRO A 119 1.17 -3.21 -19.69
CA PRO A 119 -0.20 -2.80 -19.35
C PRO A 119 -0.83 -3.60 -18.21
N THR A 120 -0.37 -4.82 -18.00
CA THR A 120 -0.85 -5.74 -16.95
C THR A 120 0.07 -5.82 -15.74
N ALA A 121 1.20 -5.10 -15.75
CA ALA A 121 2.22 -5.15 -14.71
C ALA A 121 2.17 -3.88 -13.84
N ASN A 122 1.00 -3.62 -13.27
CA ASN A 122 0.73 -2.54 -12.32
C ASN A 122 -0.44 -2.94 -11.42
N ILE A 123 -0.57 -2.24 -10.30
CA ILE A 123 -1.57 -2.51 -9.27
C ILE A 123 -3.02 -2.44 -9.77
N LEU A 124 -3.37 -1.52 -10.67
CA LEU A 124 -4.75 -1.37 -11.18
C LEU A 124 -5.16 -2.59 -12.01
N ALA A 125 -4.27 -3.05 -12.88
CA ALA A 125 -4.49 -4.26 -13.65
C ALA A 125 -4.49 -5.52 -12.79
N ALA A 126 -3.64 -5.55 -11.76
CA ALA A 126 -3.56 -6.67 -10.83
C ALA A 126 -4.87 -6.84 -10.06
N LEU A 127 -5.39 -5.74 -9.51
CA LEU A 127 -6.70 -5.68 -8.87
C LEU A 127 -7.83 -6.12 -9.80
N GLY A 128 -7.90 -5.59 -11.03
CA GLY A 128 -8.92 -6.00 -12.00
C GLY A 128 -8.85 -7.51 -12.34
N ASN A 129 -7.64 -8.07 -12.45
CA ASN A 129 -7.45 -9.49 -12.72
C ASN A 129 -7.94 -10.39 -11.57
N VAL A 130 -7.50 -10.13 -10.33
CA VAL A 130 -7.86 -11.00 -9.19
C VAL A 130 -9.33 -10.88 -8.84
N THR A 131 -9.92 -9.70 -9.01
CA THR A 131 -11.37 -9.51 -8.90
C THR A 131 -12.13 -10.37 -9.91
N ASN A 132 -11.66 -10.45 -11.16
CA ASN A 132 -12.28 -11.33 -12.16
C ASN A 132 -12.15 -12.82 -11.79
N VAL A 133 -11.00 -13.24 -11.24
CA VAL A 133 -10.84 -14.62 -10.74
C VAL A 133 -11.86 -14.93 -9.64
N LEU A 134 -12.08 -14.02 -8.71
CA LEU A 134 -13.07 -14.20 -7.63
C LEU A 134 -14.51 -14.20 -8.15
N ARG A 135 -14.83 -13.38 -9.15
CA ARG A 135 -16.14 -13.39 -9.83
C ARG A 135 -16.39 -14.69 -10.59
N ASP A 136 -15.38 -15.21 -11.28
CA ASP A 136 -15.48 -16.49 -11.97
C ASP A 136 -15.62 -17.64 -10.96
N TYR A 137 -14.92 -17.58 -9.82
CA TYR A 137 -15.14 -18.51 -8.72
C TYR A 137 -16.57 -18.44 -8.19
N ALA A 138 -17.12 -17.24 -8.00
CA ALA A 138 -18.49 -17.05 -7.56
C ALA A 138 -19.54 -17.67 -8.51
N LYS A 139 -19.22 -17.76 -9.80
CA LYS A 139 -20.06 -18.44 -10.81
C LYS A 139 -19.82 -19.95 -10.90
N GLY A 140 -18.88 -20.50 -10.13
CA GLY A 140 -18.46 -21.91 -10.22
C GLY A 140 -17.55 -22.22 -11.40
N GLU A 141 -16.93 -21.20 -12.01
CA GLU A 141 -16.06 -21.31 -13.19
C GLU A 141 -14.57 -21.43 -12.83
N ARG A 142 -14.21 -21.27 -11.55
CA ARG A 142 -12.84 -21.42 -11.04
C ARG A 142 -12.76 -22.29 -9.81
N ALA A 143 -11.59 -22.90 -9.61
CA ALA A 143 -11.32 -23.72 -8.43
C ALA A 143 -11.09 -22.85 -7.19
N VAL A 144 -11.35 -23.42 -6.00
CA VAL A 144 -11.12 -22.72 -4.73
C VAL A 144 -9.66 -22.29 -4.53
N GLY A 145 -8.69 -23.04 -5.07
CA GLY A 145 -7.27 -22.67 -5.00
C GLY A 145 -6.94 -21.38 -5.74
N ASP A 146 -7.55 -21.16 -6.92
CA ASP A 146 -7.39 -19.91 -7.68
C ASP A 146 -8.00 -18.73 -6.91
N ALA A 147 -9.17 -18.96 -6.28
CA ALA A 147 -9.85 -17.96 -5.48
C ALA A 147 -9.08 -17.62 -4.20
N GLU A 148 -8.46 -18.61 -3.56
CA GLU A 148 -7.65 -18.45 -2.35
C GLU A 148 -6.44 -17.54 -2.60
N GLU A 149 -5.71 -17.81 -3.68
CA GLU A 149 -4.58 -16.99 -4.09
C GLU A 149 -5.04 -15.58 -4.52
N ALA A 150 -6.10 -15.49 -5.34
CA ALA A 150 -6.65 -14.21 -5.77
C ALA A 150 -7.14 -13.36 -4.60
N LEU A 151 -7.76 -13.97 -3.58
CA LEU A 151 -8.23 -13.29 -2.38
C LEU A 151 -7.07 -12.70 -1.58
N LYS A 152 -5.98 -13.44 -1.39
CA LYS A 152 -4.77 -12.93 -0.72
C LYS A 152 -4.18 -11.73 -1.44
N PHE A 153 -4.08 -11.81 -2.76
CA PHE A 153 -3.61 -10.70 -3.58
C PHE A 153 -4.56 -9.51 -3.52
N LEU A 154 -5.88 -9.73 -3.59
CA LEU A 154 -6.87 -8.66 -3.49
C LEU A 154 -6.76 -7.91 -2.15
N VAL A 155 -6.69 -8.65 -1.03
CA VAL A 155 -6.55 -8.05 0.31
C VAL A 155 -5.30 -7.17 0.37
N HIS A 156 -4.18 -7.65 -0.14
CA HIS A 156 -2.92 -6.91 -0.14
C HIS A 156 -2.95 -5.69 -1.08
N TRP A 157 -3.31 -5.87 -2.35
CA TRP A 157 -3.26 -4.78 -3.33
C TRP A 157 -4.32 -3.71 -3.13
N VAL A 158 -5.46 -4.01 -2.49
CA VAL A 158 -6.35 -2.93 -2.06
C VAL A 158 -5.65 -2.07 -1.02
N GLY A 159 -4.89 -2.68 -0.09
CA GLY A 159 -4.05 -1.93 0.84
C GLY A 159 -3.02 -1.04 0.13
N GLU A 160 -2.21 -1.62 -0.75
CA GLU A 160 -1.16 -0.92 -1.49
C GLU A 160 -1.71 0.29 -2.28
N MET A 161 -2.90 0.16 -2.89
CA MET A 161 -3.53 1.24 -3.67
C MET A 161 -3.91 2.45 -2.81
N HIS A 162 -4.08 2.27 -1.50
CA HIS A 162 -4.39 3.37 -0.58
C HIS A 162 -3.13 4.02 0.02
N GLN A 163 -1.94 3.57 -0.36
CA GLN A 163 -0.67 4.21 -0.05
C GLN A 163 -0.33 5.19 -1.20
N PRO A 164 -0.39 6.52 -1.00
CA PRO A 164 -0.25 7.50 -2.08
C PRO A 164 1.06 7.41 -2.88
N LEU A 165 2.15 6.99 -2.25
CA LEU A 165 3.45 6.82 -2.91
C LEU A 165 3.54 5.54 -3.75
N HIS A 166 2.67 4.54 -3.55
CA HIS A 166 2.57 3.39 -4.45
C HIS A 166 1.90 3.77 -5.77
N LEU A 167 1.27 4.93 -5.82
CA LEU A 167 0.65 5.51 -7.00
C LEU A 167 1.51 6.63 -7.60
N CYS A 168 2.76 6.78 -7.16
CA CYS A 168 3.63 7.88 -7.56
C CYS A 168 4.86 7.35 -8.31
N GLY A 169 5.11 7.91 -9.50
CA GLY A 169 6.27 7.56 -10.32
C GLY A 169 7.56 8.26 -9.87
N ARG A 170 7.43 9.42 -9.21
CA ARG A 170 8.56 10.26 -8.80
C ARG A 170 9.47 9.52 -7.82
N ASP A 171 10.77 9.48 -8.14
CA ASP A 171 11.80 8.83 -7.33
C ASP A 171 11.46 7.39 -6.91
N LYS A 172 10.76 6.65 -7.78
CA LYS A 172 10.22 5.29 -7.51
C LYS A 172 9.30 5.29 -6.28
N GLY A 173 8.33 6.18 -6.26
CA GLY A 173 7.43 6.38 -5.12
C GLY A 173 8.16 6.90 -3.88
N GLY A 174 9.17 7.76 -4.03
CA GLY A 174 9.94 8.28 -2.90
C GLY A 174 10.99 7.33 -2.31
N ASN A 175 11.18 6.12 -2.86
CA ASN A 175 12.27 5.21 -2.42
C ASN A 175 13.66 5.83 -2.68
N GLY A 176 13.79 6.65 -3.72
CA GLY A 176 15.02 7.38 -4.05
C GLY A 176 15.29 8.60 -3.17
N VAL A 177 14.35 9.01 -2.31
CA VAL A 177 14.46 10.24 -1.51
C VAL A 177 14.90 9.90 -0.10
N ARG A 178 16.09 10.33 0.29
CA ARG A 178 16.59 10.19 1.66
C ARG A 178 16.03 11.30 2.56
N VAL A 179 15.65 10.94 3.77
CA VAL A 179 15.05 11.84 4.76
C VAL A 179 15.56 11.50 6.15
N ALA A 180 15.38 12.40 7.11
CA ALA A 180 15.53 12.11 8.52
C ALA A 180 14.15 11.82 9.15
N TRP A 181 14.11 10.85 10.05
CA TRP A 181 12.96 10.56 10.90
C TRP A 181 13.45 10.34 12.32
N ASN A 182 13.06 11.21 13.25
CA ASN A 182 13.49 11.18 14.65
C ASN A 182 15.03 11.14 14.76
N GLY A 183 15.71 11.97 13.94
CA GLY A 183 17.16 12.09 13.89
C GLY A 183 17.92 10.90 13.29
N ARG A 184 17.23 9.94 12.65
CA ARG A 184 17.83 8.80 11.96
C ARG A 184 17.56 8.85 10.46
N VAL A 185 18.52 8.39 9.65
CA VAL A 185 18.38 8.33 8.20
C VAL A 185 17.34 7.27 7.82
N SER A 186 16.43 7.63 6.92
CA SER A 186 15.49 6.72 6.26
C SER A 186 15.29 7.12 4.79
N ASN A 187 14.31 6.52 4.14
CA ASN A 187 13.80 6.99 2.85
C ASN A 187 12.34 7.39 2.97
N PHE A 188 11.88 8.28 2.09
CA PHE A 188 10.55 8.88 2.17
C PHE A 188 9.43 7.85 2.03
N HIS A 189 9.60 6.86 1.16
CA HIS A 189 8.66 5.75 1.02
C HIS A 189 8.48 4.99 2.33
N HIS A 190 9.58 4.66 3.00
CA HIS A 190 9.56 3.98 4.30
C HIS A 190 9.00 4.83 5.44
N VAL A 191 8.99 6.16 5.34
CA VAL A 191 8.27 7.01 6.31
C VAL A 191 6.77 6.81 6.18
N TRP A 192 6.27 6.81 4.95
CA TRP A 192 4.86 6.58 4.66
C TRP A 192 4.46 5.17 4.97
N ASP A 193 5.22 4.20 4.47
CA ASP A 193 4.99 2.80 4.75
C ASP A 193 5.12 2.54 6.24
N GLY A 194 6.25 2.88 6.84
CA GLY A 194 6.54 2.39 8.17
C GLY A 194 6.09 3.32 9.28
N LEU A 195 6.75 4.46 9.25
CA LEU A 195 7.07 5.19 10.47
C LEU A 195 5.89 6.02 10.96
N LEU A 196 5.08 6.56 10.05
CA LEU A 196 3.83 7.26 10.40
C LEU A 196 2.82 6.32 11.07
N ILE A 197 2.63 5.10 10.57
CA ILE A 197 1.73 4.12 11.22
C ILE A 197 2.27 3.73 12.59
N ALA A 198 3.56 3.38 12.68
CA ALA A 198 4.17 3.00 13.95
C ALA A 198 4.05 4.13 15.00
N GLN A 199 4.20 5.39 14.57
CA GLN A 199 3.96 6.55 15.41
C GLN A 199 2.49 6.65 15.84
N GLY A 200 1.52 6.49 14.94
CA GLY A 200 0.09 6.49 15.27
C GLY A 200 -0.30 5.42 16.28
N VAL A 201 0.21 4.19 16.11
CA VAL A 201 0.03 3.09 17.08
C VAL A 201 0.63 3.47 18.44
N ARG A 202 1.86 3.96 18.47
CA ARG A 202 2.54 4.36 19.72
C ARG A 202 1.84 5.50 20.46
N LEU A 203 1.30 6.47 19.71
CA LEU A 203 0.63 7.65 20.25
C LEU A 203 -0.86 7.43 20.52
N THR A 204 -1.37 6.21 20.33
CA THR A 204 -2.76 5.89 20.58
C THR A 204 -3.12 6.14 22.05
N PRO A 205 -4.18 6.93 22.34
CA PRO A 205 -4.61 7.23 23.69
C PRO A 205 -4.94 5.97 24.51
N ARG A 206 -4.63 6.02 25.82
CA ARG A 206 -4.75 4.86 26.73
C ARG A 206 -6.18 4.33 26.86
N ASN A 207 -7.21 5.13 26.61
CA ASN A 207 -8.61 4.69 26.64
C ASN A 207 -8.91 3.61 25.59
N TYR A 208 -8.12 3.48 24.53
CA TYR A 208 -8.27 2.40 23.54
C TYR A 208 -7.48 1.13 23.86
N THR A 209 -6.76 1.10 24.99
CA THR A 209 -6.07 -0.12 25.46
C THR A 209 -7.03 -1.13 26.09
N VAL A 210 -8.27 -0.72 26.35
CA VAL A 210 -9.35 -1.58 26.84
C VAL A 210 -10.40 -1.79 25.74
N PRO A 211 -11.16 -2.90 25.79
CA PRO A 211 -12.24 -3.14 24.83
C PRO A 211 -13.27 -2.02 24.79
N LEU A 212 -13.75 -1.70 23.59
CA LEU A 212 -14.89 -0.79 23.40
C LEU A 212 -16.17 -1.39 24.01
N SER A 213 -17.06 -0.53 24.48
CA SER A 213 -18.34 -0.93 25.07
C SER A 213 -19.50 -0.86 24.08
N GLY A 214 -20.61 -1.51 24.40
CA GLY A 214 -21.87 -1.39 23.63
C GLY A 214 -21.87 -2.17 22.32
N SER A 215 -22.75 -1.76 21.40
CA SER A 215 -22.92 -2.41 20.08
C SER A 215 -21.68 -2.29 19.22
N GLU A 216 -21.00 -1.15 19.29
CA GLU A 216 -19.72 -0.92 18.59
C GLU A 216 -18.64 -1.90 19.08
N GLY A 217 -18.48 -2.04 20.40
CA GLY A 217 -17.57 -3.04 20.96
C GLY A 217 -17.92 -4.46 20.54
N ALA A 218 -19.21 -4.81 20.49
CA ALA A 218 -19.65 -6.11 20.00
C ALA A 218 -19.32 -6.36 18.51
N LEU A 219 -19.27 -5.29 17.70
CA LEU A 219 -18.90 -5.34 16.29
C LEU A 219 -17.38 -5.44 16.11
N VAL A 220 -16.61 -4.60 16.80
CA VAL A 220 -15.16 -4.47 16.61
C VAL A 220 -14.38 -5.58 17.32
N GLU A 221 -14.63 -5.81 18.61
CA GLU A 221 -13.75 -6.62 19.47
C GLU A 221 -13.65 -8.08 19.03
N ARG A 222 -14.71 -8.63 18.43
CA ARG A 222 -14.74 -10.02 17.96
C ARG A 222 -13.79 -10.30 16.79
N HIS A 223 -13.31 -9.26 16.11
CA HIS A 223 -12.40 -9.38 14.97
C HIS A 223 -10.94 -9.05 15.32
N LEU A 224 -10.70 -8.50 16.51
CA LEU A 224 -9.36 -8.18 17.01
C LEU A 224 -8.63 -9.44 17.48
N ARG A 225 -7.30 -9.41 17.42
CA ARG A 225 -6.44 -10.60 17.62
C ARG A 225 -5.58 -10.54 18.89
N GLY A 226 -5.67 -9.46 19.67
CA GLY A 226 -4.71 -9.12 20.72
C GLY A 226 -3.39 -8.57 20.18
N ALA A 227 -3.41 -7.97 18.99
CA ALA A 227 -2.22 -7.40 18.37
C ALA A 227 -1.86 -6.04 18.97
N ILE A 228 -0.59 -5.64 18.87
CA ILE A 228 -0.09 -4.36 19.43
C ILE A 228 -0.78 -3.13 18.85
N TYR A 229 -1.35 -3.25 17.64
CA TYR A 229 -2.05 -2.18 16.93
C TYR A 229 -3.58 -2.23 17.13
N ASP A 230 -4.13 -3.20 17.88
CA ASP A 230 -5.57 -3.29 18.15
C ASP A 230 -6.14 -2.01 18.81
N PRO A 231 -5.44 -1.35 19.77
CA PRO A 231 -5.88 -0.04 20.27
C PRO A 231 -6.04 1.01 19.18
N TYR A 232 -5.17 0.99 18.17
CA TYR A 232 -5.21 1.95 17.07
C TYR A 232 -6.40 1.66 16.15
N ILE A 233 -6.71 0.38 15.90
CA ILE A 233 -7.94 -0.03 15.18
C ILE A 233 -9.17 0.44 15.93
N ARG A 234 -9.26 0.20 17.25
CA ARG A 234 -10.38 0.69 18.07
C ARG A 234 -10.58 2.19 17.93
N ARG A 235 -9.50 2.96 17.97
CA ARG A 235 -9.54 4.41 17.79
C ARG A 235 -10.05 4.81 16.41
N ILE A 236 -9.58 4.18 15.34
CA ILE A 236 -10.03 4.45 13.97
C ILE A 236 -11.52 4.14 13.83
N MET A 237 -11.97 2.99 14.36
CA MET A 237 -13.38 2.62 14.34
C MET A 237 -14.23 3.63 15.14
N HIS A 238 -13.80 3.96 16.36
CA HIS A 238 -14.59 4.77 17.32
C HIS A 238 -14.60 6.27 17.05
N GLU A 239 -13.46 6.88 16.69
CA GLU A 239 -13.42 8.32 16.41
C GLU A 239 -13.59 8.61 14.92
N GLY A 240 -13.35 7.62 14.06
CA GLY A 240 -13.40 7.78 12.61
C GLY A 240 -14.75 7.42 12.01
N LEU A 241 -15.19 6.17 12.20
CA LEU A 241 -16.27 5.54 11.41
C LEU A 241 -17.62 5.43 12.12
N THR A 242 -17.72 5.71 13.42
CA THR A 242 -19.02 5.79 14.10
C THR A 242 -19.82 7.01 13.64
N ASP A 243 -21.13 7.02 13.90
CA ASP A 243 -21.98 8.19 13.70
C ASP A 243 -21.40 9.45 14.35
N GLY A 244 -21.24 10.52 13.55
CA GLY A 244 -20.62 11.78 13.99
C GLY A 244 -19.09 11.71 14.17
N GLY A 245 -18.47 10.60 13.80
CA GLY A 245 -17.03 10.42 13.70
C GLY A 245 -16.43 11.23 12.55
N ARG A 246 -15.10 11.29 12.51
CA ARG A 246 -14.33 12.15 11.58
C ARG A 246 -14.57 11.85 10.11
N PHE A 247 -14.95 10.62 9.78
CA PHE A 247 -15.13 10.16 8.40
C PHE A 247 -16.59 9.81 8.09
N ALA A 248 -17.51 9.94 9.05
CA ALA A 248 -18.90 9.49 8.89
C ALA A 248 -19.61 10.14 7.69
N ASP A 249 -19.34 11.41 7.42
CA ASP A 249 -19.98 12.16 6.32
C ASP A 249 -19.40 11.81 4.93
N GLU A 250 -18.24 11.15 4.86
CA GLU A 250 -17.59 10.81 3.59
C GLU A 250 -17.48 9.30 3.34
N SER A 251 -17.57 8.46 4.37
CA SER A 251 -17.31 7.03 4.26
C SER A 251 -18.28 6.30 3.34
N ASP A 252 -19.53 6.76 3.27
CA ASP A 252 -20.54 6.19 2.37
C ASP A 252 -20.15 6.35 0.89
N ALA A 253 -19.54 7.49 0.55
CA ALA A 253 -19.11 7.81 -0.81
C ALA A 253 -17.80 7.13 -1.20
N TRP A 254 -17.08 6.49 -0.27
CA TRP A 254 -15.81 5.83 -0.59
C TRP A 254 -15.97 4.63 -1.52
N LEU A 255 -17.17 4.03 -1.58
CA LEU A 255 -17.51 2.95 -2.49
C LEU A 255 -18.02 3.44 -3.86
N ASP A 256 -18.23 4.75 -4.02
CA ASP A 256 -18.76 5.29 -5.26
C ASP A 256 -17.77 5.10 -6.41
N CYS A 257 -18.31 4.67 -7.55
CA CYS A 257 -17.59 4.57 -8.81
C CYS A 257 -18.21 5.50 -9.85
N PRO A 258 -17.42 6.31 -10.56
CA PRO A 258 -17.94 7.16 -11.62
C PRO A 258 -18.54 6.29 -12.73
N ALA A 259 -19.65 6.75 -13.32
CA ALA A 259 -20.26 6.04 -14.44
C ALA A 259 -19.23 5.84 -15.57
N PRO A 260 -19.13 4.64 -16.17
CA PRO A 260 -18.16 4.38 -17.22
C PRO A 260 -18.38 5.35 -18.38
N SER A 261 -17.34 6.09 -18.77
CA SER A 261 -17.41 7.00 -19.92
C SER A 261 -17.81 6.22 -21.18
N PRO A 262 -18.84 6.68 -21.93
CA PRO A 262 -19.30 5.99 -23.15
C PRO A 262 -18.21 5.84 -24.23
N ASP A 263 -17.15 6.64 -24.17
CA ASP A 263 -16.04 6.63 -25.14
C ASP A 263 -15.17 5.35 -25.11
N LEU A 264 -15.34 4.48 -24.11
CA LEU A 264 -14.53 3.25 -23.95
C LEU A 264 -15.13 2.00 -24.61
N GLN A 265 -16.41 2.02 -25.01
CA GLN A 265 -17.02 0.86 -25.70
C GLN A 265 -16.65 0.78 -27.19
N SER A 266 -16.08 1.84 -27.74
CA SER A 266 -15.40 1.79 -29.04
C SER A 266 -13.91 1.90 -28.81
N SER A 267 -13.22 0.77 -28.68
CA SER A 267 -11.97 0.70 -29.44
C SER A 267 -12.39 0.89 -30.89
N PRO A 268 -12.01 1.98 -31.57
CA PRO A 268 -12.16 1.99 -33.01
C PRO A 268 -11.33 0.79 -33.45
N SER A 269 -11.94 -0.14 -34.18
CA SER A 269 -11.19 -0.83 -35.22
C SER A 269 -10.56 0.27 -36.04
N SER A 270 -9.32 0.62 -35.71
CA SER A 270 -8.58 1.65 -36.42
C SER A 270 -8.33 1.10 -37.81
N GLN A 271 -9.27 1.36 -38.72
CA GLN A 271 -8.95 1.39 -40.13
C GLN A 271 -7.99 2.57 -40.30
N TRP A 272 -6.72 2.17 -40.30
CA TRP A 272 -5.54 2.99 -40.42
C TRP A 272 -5.58 3.89 -41.66
N THR A 273 -5.36 5.20 -41.47
CA THR A 273 -4.85 6.11 -42.51
C THR A 273 -3.87 7.10 -41.90
N PRO A 274 -2.63 7.26 -42.41
CA PRO A 274 -1.65 8.21 -41.90
C PRO A 274 -2.04 9.64 -42.30
N ARG A 275 -2.44 10.47 -41.32
CA ARG A 275 -2.96 11.84 -41.54
C ARG A 275 -1.89 12.94 -41.57
N THR A 276 -0.60 12.64 -41.37
CA THR A 276 0.48 13.65 -41.39
C THR A 276 1.58 13.32 -42.41
N PRO A 277 2.14 14.31 -43.12
CA PRO A 277 3.24 14.11 -44.08
C PRO A 277 4.50 13.49 -43.44
N VAL A 278 4.76 13.81 -42.16
CA VAL A 278 5.87 13.26 -41.38
C VAL A 278 5.66 11.77 -41.07
N GLY A 279 4.42 11.37 -40.74
CA GLY A 279 4.07 9.96 -40.53
C GLY A 279 4.24 9.11 -41.80
N GLN A 280 3.89 9.67 -42.96
CA GLN A 280 4.09 9.02 -44.26
C GLN A 280 5.56 8.87 -44.63
N ALA A 281 6.39 9.89 -44.33
CA ALA A 281 7.83 9.83 -44.57
C ALA A 281 8.53 8.79 -43.69
N LEU A 282 8.19 8.73 -42.40
CA LEU A 282 8.77 7.75 -41.47
C LEU A 282 8.35 6.31 -41.81
N GLU A 283 7.10 6.08 -42.23
CA GLU A 283 6.65 4.78 -42.74
C GLU A 283 7.48 4.32 -43.95
N HIS A 284 7.72 5.23 -44.90
CA HIS A 284 8.57 4.97 -46.06
C HIS A 284 10.02 4.62 -45.65
N THR A 285 10.58 5.34 -44.68
CA THR A 285 11.94 5.08 -44.16
C THR A 285 12.02 3.74 -43.43
N LEU A 286 11.05 3.41 -42.57
CA LEU A 286 11.03 2.15 -41.82
C LEU A 286 10.89 0.94 -42.76
N ARG A 287 10.04 1.03 -43.80
CA ARG A 287 9.96 0.01 -44.85
C ARG A 287 11.27 -0.11 -45.65
N ALA A 288 11.92 1.02 -45.97
CA ALA A 288 13.20 1.02 -46.67
C ALA A 288 14.34 0.40 -45.85
N LEU A 289 14.26 0.47 -44.51
CA LEU A 289 15.20 -0.16 -43.58
C LEU A 289 14.85 -1.63 -43.27
N GLY A 290 13.81 -2.20 -43.90
CA GLY A 290 13.41 -3.59 -43.72
C GLY A 290 12.70 -3.88 -42.40
N VAL A 291 12.19 -2.86 -41.70
CA VAL A 291 11.38 -3.04 -40.49
C VAL A 291 9.98 -3.49 -40.92
N ASP A 292 9.59 -4.71 -40.53
CA ASP A 292 8.24 -5.21 -40.79
C ASP A 292 7.22 -4.52 -39.87
N ILE A 293 6.58 -3.48 -40.41
CA ILE A 293 5.57 -2.68 -39.74
C ILE A 293 4.34 -3.54 -39.35
N GLY A 294 4.06 -4.64 -40.07
CA GLY A 294 2.97 -5.56 -39.74
C GLY A 294 3.21 -6.36 -38.45
N LEU A 295 4.47 -6.49 -38.02
CA LEU A 295 4.87 -7.16 -36.78
C LEU A 295 4.71 -6.23 -35.56
N LEU A 296 4.73 -4.92 -35.76
CA LEU A 296 4.52 -3.90 -34.75
C LEU A 296 3.01 -3.59 -34.70
N GLY A 297 2.30 -4.15 -33.71
CA GLY A 297 0.88 -3.83 -33.53
C GLY A 297 0.64 -2.30 -33.53
N ALA A 298 -0.52 -1.87 -34.08
CA ALA A 298 -0.88 -0.47 -34.30
C ALA A 298 -0.43 0.56 -33.21
N PRO A 299 -0.58 0.30 -31.89
CA PRO A 299 -0.12 1.25 -30.86
C PRO A 299 1.40 1.48 -30.81
N ARG A 300 2.23 0.48 -31.12
CA ARG A 300 3.70 0.63 -31.13
C ARG A 300 4.19 1.40 -32.33
N LEU A 301 3.52 1.25 -33.47
CA LEU A 301 3.80 2.04 -34.65
C LEU A 301 3.45 3.52 -34.42
N GLN A 302 2.30 3.80 -33.80
CA GLN A 302 1.92 5.17 -33.44
C GLN A 302 2.95 5.80 -32.49
N ALA A 303 3.41 5.06 -31.48
CA ALA A 303 4.47 5.53 -30.59
C ALA A 303 5.78 5.86 -31.31
N LEU A 304 6.19 5.08 -32.33
CA LEU A 304 7.37 5.41 -33.16
C LEU A 304 7.18 6.71 -33.95
N LEU A 305 5.98 6.92 -34.51
CA LEU A 305 5.64 8.12 -35.28
C LEU A 305 5.58 9.37 -34.40
N ASP A 306 5.20 9.21 -33.13
CA ASP A 306 5.19 10.26 -32.12
C ASP A 306 6.56 10.42 -31.42
N PHE A 307 7.60 9.74 -31.91
CA PHE A 307 8.96 9.70 -31.33
C PHE A 307 9.01 9.24 -29.87
N ASN A 308 7.98 8.53 -29.39
CA ASN A 308 7.92 7.88 -28.09
C ASN A 308 8.52 6.47 -28.17
N PHE A 309 9.86 6.40 -28.25
CA PHE A 309 10.58 5.14 -28.40
C PHE A 309 10.37 4.18 -27.21
N SER A 310 10.15 4.68 -26.00
CA SER A 310 9.83 3.86 -24.82
C SER A 310 8.51 3.11 -25.00
N ALA A 311 7.45 3.79 -25.47
CA ALA A 311 6.18 3.15 -25.78
C ALA A 311 6.29 2.19 -26.97
N ALA A 312 7.08 2.54 -27.99
CA ALA A 312 7.35 1.67 -29.14
C ALA A 312 8.04 0.35 -28.76
N LEU A 313 8.98 0.41 -27.82
CA LEU A 313 9.67 -0.76 -27.25
C LEU A 313 8.80 -1.51 -26.23
N GLY A 314 7.62 -0.99 -25.89
CA GLY A 314 6.73 -1.56 -24.87
C GLY A 314 7.28 -1.44 -23.44
N LEU A 315 8.14 -0.45 -23.21
CA LEU A 315 8.69 -0.08 -21.90
C LEU A 315 7.72 0.82 -21.12
N THR A 316 6.78 1.46 -21.80
CA THR A 316 5.69 2.22 -21.20
C THR A 316 4.35 1.78 -21.77
N THR A 317 3.29 1.97 -21.00
CA THR A 317 1.91 1.70 -21.42
C THR A 317 1.17 3.03 -21.65
N PRO A 318 0.43 3.18 -22.77
CA PRO A 318 -0.35 4.39 -23.02
C PRO A 318 -1.46 4.62 -21.98
N ALA A 319 -1.66 5.90 -21.65
CA ALA A 319 -2.72 6.35 -20.77
C ALA A 319 -4.12 5.95 -21.28
N GLY A 320 -5.04 5.68 -20.36
CA GLY A 320 -6.45 5.38 -20.64
C GLY A 320 -6.76 3.89 -20.73
N THR A 321 -5.75 3.01 -20.78
CA THR A 321 -5.96 1.55 -20.78
C THR A 321 -6.29 0.98 -19.39
N GLU A 322 -6.12 1.76 -18.34
CA GLU A 322 -6.42 1.47 -16.94
C GLU A 322 -7.91 1.59 -16.65
N LYS A 323 -8.59 2.54 -17.29
CA LYS A 323 -10.04 2.76 -17.14
C LYS A 323 -10.88 1.52 -17.44
N ARG A 324 -10.35 0.58 -18.21
CA ARG A 324 -11.03 -0.68 -18.53
C ARG A 324 -11.23 -1.59 -17.31
N TRP A 325 -10.45 -1.36 -16.25
CA TRP A 325 -10.53 -2.12 -15.00
C TRP A 325 -11.58 -1.53 -14.06
N ASP A 326 -12.11 -0.36 -14.37
CA ASP A 326 -13.21 0.24 -13.61
C ASP A 326 -14.55 -0.33 -14.08
N ASP A 327 -15.35 -0.74 -13.11
CA ASP A 327 -16.77 -1.03 -13.28
C ASP A 327 -17.61 -0.29 -12.23
N ALA A 328 -18.90 -0.59 -12.16
CA ALA A 328 -19.83 0.10 -11.27
C ALA A 328 -19.58 -0.14 -9.76
N ARG A 329 -18.73 -1.11 -9.42
CA ARG A 329 -18.55 -1.62 -8.04
C ARG A 329 -17.09 -1.64 -7.60
N MET A 330 -16.18 -1.80 -8.55
CA MET A 330 -14.75 -1.82 -8.33
C MET A 330 -14.09 -0.94 -9.40
N CYS A 331 -13.63 0.24 -8.98
CA CYS A 331 -13.05 1.26 -9.87
C CYS A 331 -11.66 1.69 -9.40
N PRO A 332 -10.66 0.78 -9.47
CA PRO A 332 -9.32 1.02 -8.97
C PRO A 332 -8.67 2.24 -9.61
N TYR A 333 -8.92 2.54 -10.89
CA TYR A 333 -8.37 3.72 -11.53
C TYR A 333 -8.96 5.01 -10.97
N ALA A 334 -10.29 5.11 -10.85
CA ALA A 334 -10.95 6.26 -10.24
C ALA A 334 -10.50 6.49 -8.79
N TRP A 335 -10.47 5.43 -7.98
CA TRP A 335 -10.04 5.49 -6.59
C TRP A 335 -8.56 5.86 -6.44
N ALA A 336 -7.67 5.24 -7.23
CA ALA A 336 -6.24 5.53 -7.21
C ALA A 336 -5.94 6.96 -7.65
N ARG A 337 -6.67 7.50 -8.64
CA ARG A 337 -6.49 8.89 -9.06
C ARG A 337 -6.68 9.87 -7.90
N ASP A 338 -7.71 9.67 -7.10
CA ASP A 338 -8.03 10.57 -5.99
C ASP A 338 -7.04 10.40 -4.82
N VAL A 339 -6.56 9.18 -4.55
CA VAL A 339 -5.48 8.93 -3.57
C VAL A 339 -4.15 9.53 -4.04
N HIS A 340 -3.81 9.37 -5.32
CA HIS A 340 -2.60 9.94 -5.91
C HIS A 340 -2.60 11.48 -5.85
N ALA A 341 -3.77 12.12 -6.03
CA ALA A 341 -3.90 13.57 -5.97
C ALA A 341 -3.45 14.17 -4.62
N LEU A 342 -3.48 13.39 -3.54
CA LEU A 342 -2.98 13.81 -2.21
C LEU A 342 -1.49 14.16 -2.23
N ASN A 343 -0.71 13.59 -3.17
CA ASN A 343 0.71 13.94 -3.34
C ASN A 343 0.93 15.41 -3.73
N CYS A 344 -0.08 16.08 -4.32
CA CYS A 344 -0.04 17.49 -4.72
C CYS A 344 -1.10 18.34 -4.02
N ASP A 345 -1.65 17.89 -2.89
CA ASP A 345 -2.62 18.68 -2.14
C ASP A 345 -2.03 20.05 -1.77
N ALA A 346 -2.76 21.13 -2.05
CA ALA A 346 -2.22 22.49 -1.91
C ALA A 346 -2.06 22.93 -0.45
N GLU A 347 -2.80 22.33 0.48
CA GLU A 347 -2.75 22.72 1.89
C GLU A 347 -1.88 21.78 2.74
N LEU A 348 -1.79 20.51 2.35
CA LEU A 348 -0.98 19.49 3.01
C LEU A 348 -0.57 18.41 2.00
N PRO A 349 0.40 18.70 1.11
CA PRO A 349 0.81 17.71 0.14
C PRO A 349 1.47 16.55 0.87
N VAL A 350 1.03 15.32 0.55
CA VAL A 350 1.69 14.10 1.01
C VAL A 350 3.17 14.18 0.67
N TRP A 351 3.52 14.65 -0.53
CA TRP A 351 4.89 14.96 -0.93
C TRP A 351 5.29 16.38 -0.48
N PRO A 352 6.12 16.56 0.56
CA PRO A 352 6.40 17.91 1.06
C PRO A 352 7.26 18.72 0.09
N HIS A 353 6.87 19.99 -0.15
CA HIS A 353 7.65 20.96 -0.95
C HIS A 353 9.10 21.14 -0.46
N GLY A 354 9.37 20.91 0.82
CA GLY A 354 10.70 21.03 1.40
C GLY A 354 11.72 20.03 0.82
N LEU A 355 11.28 18.95 0.17
CA LEU A 355 12.16 17.99 -0.51
C LEU A 355 12.72 18.52 -1.84
N ASP A 356 12.11 19.57 -2.40
CA ASP A 356 12.56 20.23 -3.62
C ASP A 356 13.51 21.40 -3.35
N ALA A 357 13.65 21.81 -2.08
CA ALA A 357 14.57 22.87 -1.71
C ALA A 357 15.99 22.41 -2.01
N PRO A 358 16.78 23.18 -2.81
CA PRO A 358 18.19 22.87 -2.94
C PRO A 358 18.79 22.94 -1.53
N GLY A 359 19.32 21.80 -1.06
CA GLY A 359 20.24 21.84 0.06
C GLY A 359 21.29 22.89 -0.23
N GLU A 360 21.72 23.66 0.76
CA GLU A 360 22.82 24.61 0.64
C GLU A 360 24.10 23.85 0.22
N HIS A 361 24.22 23.58 -1.06
CA HIS A 361 25.36 22.96 -1.72
C HIS A 361 26.12 24.07 -2.42
N GLU A 362 26.77 24.92 -1.63
CA GLU A 362 27.97 25.58 -2.11
C GLU A 362 29.13 24.59 -2.02
N GLY A 363 29.70 24.24 -3.18
CA GLY A 363 31.07 23.73 -3.29
C GLY A 363 31.22 22.21 -3.45
N GLU A 364 31.18 21.73 -4.69
CA GLU A 364 32.37 21.30 -5.44
C GLU A 364 31.95 20.39 -6.61
N GLU A 365 32.27 20.83 -7.82
CA GLU A 365 32.33 19.97 -9.00
C GLU A 365 33.37 18.86 -8.76
N SER A 366 32.92 17.71 -8.26
CA SER A 366 33.72 16.49 -8.24
C SER A 366 33.38 15.62 -9.45
N GLU A 367 34.24 15.71 -10.45
CA GLU A 367 34.54 14.73 -11.50
C GLU A 367 33.67 13.46 -11.57
N VAL A 368 33.07 13.27 -12.75
CA VAL A 368 32.48 12.02 -13.23
C VAL A 368 33.52 10.88 -13.15
N ARG A 369 33.46 10.09 -12.08
CA ARG A 369 34.02 8.74 -12.05
C ARG A 369 32.88 7.74 -12.05
N GLY A 370 32.89 6.87 -13.05
CA GLY A 370 31.86 5.89 -13.33
C GLY A 370 31.50 5.05 -12.12
N TRP A 371 30.24 5.11 -11.72
CA TRP A 371 29.67 4.21 -10.73
C TRP A 371 29.28 2.92 -11.45
N HIS A 372 30.10 1.89 -11.27
CA HIS A 372 29.71 0.52 -11.54
C HIS A 372 28.40 0.23 -10.80
N ALA A 373 27.47 -0.42 -11.50
CA ALA A 373 26.22 -0.93 -10.94
C ALA A 373 26.51 -1.69 -9.66
N VAL A 374 26.12 -1.12 -8.52
CA VAL A 374 26.06 -1.85 -7.26
C VAL A 374 24.97 -2.91 -7.44
N PRO A 375 25.28 -4.21 -7.33
CA PRO A 375 24.25 -5.23 -7.26
C PRO A 375 23.43 -4.94 -6.00
N TYR A 376 22.14 -4.63 -6.17
CA TYR A 376 21.22 -4.48 -5.06
C TYR A 376 20.92 -5.87 -4.47
N ASP A 377 21.84 -6.36 -3.65
CA ASP A 377 21.57 -7.44 -2.72
C ASP A 377 20.86 -6.84 -1.49
N VAL A 378 19.67 -7.40 -1.25
CA VAL A 378 18.89 -7.46 -0.01
C VAL A 378 19.47 -6.65 1.16
N VAL A 379 18.81 -5.54 1.51
CA VAL A 379 18.94 -5.00 2.87
C VAL A 379 18.28 -6.04 3.79
N GLU A 380 19.10 -6.83 4.48
CA GLU A 380 18.65 -7.71 5.55
C GLU A 380 17.97 -6.85 6.62
N TYR A 381 16.67 -7.08 6.80
CA TYR A 381 15.86 -6.54 7.87
C TYR A 381 16.36 -7.09 9.21
N GLY A 382 16.96 -6.25 10.04
CA GLY A 382 17.54 -6.70 11.31
C GLY A 382 18.04 -5.63 12.28
N ASP A 383 17.51 -4.39 12.27
CA ASP A 383 17.81 -3.43 13.34
C ASP A 383 16.61 -3.26 14.29
N GLU A 384 16.63 -4.02 15.38
CA GLU A 384 15.66 -3.93 16.49
C GLU A 384 15.82 -2.66 17.34
N SER A 385 16.84 -1.82 17.10
CA SER A 385 17.08 -0.60 17.88
C SER A 385 16.07 0.53 17.64
N LEU A 386 15.08 0.31 16.77
CA LEU A 386 14.00 1.25 16.46
C LEU A 386 12.70 0.96 17.23
N MET A 387 12.53 -0.24 17.82
CA MET A 387 11.31 -0.63 18.55
C MET A 387 11.57 -1.00 20.03
N GLY A 388 12.83 -1.10 20.46
CA GLY A 388 13.22 -1.38 21.85
C GLY A 388 13.20 -0.14 22.75
N GLY A 389 12.01 0.25 23.21
CA GLY A 389 11.83 1.38 24.14
C GLY A 389 10.81 1.09 25.23
N VAL A 390 10.83 -0.09 25.84
CA VAL A 390 9.95 -0.48 26.96
C VAL A 390 10.80 -0.86 28.16
N VAL A 391 10.96 0.12 29.06
CA VAL A 391 11.25 0.03 30.50
C VAL A 391 12.64 -0.50 30.93
N ASP A 392 13.51 0.41 31.35
CA ASP A 392 14.26 0.20 32.60
C ASP A 392 14.05 1.40 33.54
N VAL A 393 13.12 1.23 34.49
CA VAL A 393 12.77 2.22 35.52
C VAL A 393 13.84 2.30 36.63
N LYS A 394 14.95 1.54 36.54
CA LYS A 394 16.04 1.61 37.53
C LYS A 394 17.18 2.56 37.21
N GLN A 395 17.18 3.23 36.05
CA GLN A 395 18.24 4.19 35.71
C GLN A 395 17.89 5.65 36.04
N ARG A 396 16.75 5.90 36.69
CA ARG A 396 16.30 7.24 37.07
C ARG A 396 16.75 7.70 38.47
N GLU A 397 17.36 6.81 39.27
CA GLU A 397 17.82 7.13 40.63
C GLU A 397 19.33 7.43 40.74
N THR A 398 20.07 7.41 39.62
CA THR A 398 21.54 7.68 39.61
C THR A 398 21.95 8.98 38.93
N GLU A 399 21.02 9.73 38.34
CA GLU A 399 21.33 11.03 37.71
C GLU A 399 21.05 12.23 38.63
N GLU A 400 20.34 12.05 39.75
CA GLU A 400 20.11 13.12 40.76
C GLU A 400 21.31 13.38 41.69
N ALA A 401 22.46 12.70 41.50
CA ALA A 401 23.63 12.84 42.37
C ALA A 401 24.76 13.73 41.81
N MET A 402 24.63 14.30 40.60
CA MET A 402 25.58 15.27 40.08
C MET A 402 24.84 16.52 39.63
N GLY A 403 24.74 17.48 40.54
CA GLY A 403 24.22 18.81 40.27
C GLY A 403 24.97 19.50 39.15
N LEU A 404 24.30 19.62 38.01
CA LEU A 404 24.56 20.62 36.99
C LEU A 404 23.23 21.30 36.67
N SER A 405 23.30 22.62 36.65
CA SER A 405 22.22 23.60 36.60
C SER A 405 21.23 23.41 35.45
N GLU A 406 19.97 23.69 35.76
CA GLU A 406 18.91 23.99 34.80
C GLU A 406 19.28 25.22 33.96
N GLU A 407 19.70 25.02 32.71
CA GLU A 407 19.66 26.04 31.65
C GLU A 407 19.41 25.40 30.29
N GLY A 408 18.35 25.85 29.60
CA GLY A 408 18.15 25.70 28.16
C GLY A 408 17.39 24.45 27.70
N GLU A 409 16.29 24.66 26.97
CA GLU A 409 15.71 23.63 26.09
C GLU A 409 16.82 23.10 25.16
N ASP A 410 17.24 21.86 25.41
CA ASP A 410 18.32 21.18 24.69
C ASP A 410 17.86 20.86 23.25
N ALA A 411 17.96 21.87 22.37
CA ALA A 411 17.92 21.69 20.93
C ALA A 411 19.18 20.92 20.53
N ARG A 412 19.17 19.60 20.75
CA ARG A 412 20.20 18.68 20.26
C ARG A 412 20.42 18.98 18.78
N THR A 413 21.65 19.32 18.42
CA THR A 413 22.08 19.45 17.02
C THR A 413 21.58 18.23 16.22
N PRO A 414 20.86 18.43 15.11
CA PRO A 414 20.39 17.33 14.28
C PRO A 414 21.56 16.44 13.88
N ARG A 415 21.39 15.11 13.96
CA ARG A 415 22.45 14.16 13.55
C ARG A 415 22.75 14.22 12.06
N HIS A 416 21.74 14.62 11.27
CA HIS A 416 21.78 14.74 9.81
C HIS A 416 21.11 16.07 9.39
N PRO A 417 21.75 17.23 9.60
CA PRO A 417 21.16 18.53 9.26
C PRO A 417 20.95 18.72 7.75
N GLU A 418 21.60 17.90 6.92
CA GLU A 418 21.45 17.89 5.46
C GLU A 418 20.17 17.21 4.97
N LEU A 419 19.50 16.42 5.82
CA LEU A 419 18.27 15.71 5.47
C LEU A 419 17.06 16.42 6.05
N LEU A 420 15.97 16.46 5.28
CA LEU A 420 14.70 16.97 5.78
C LEU A 420 14.15 16.05 6.89
N GLU A 421 13.95 16.60 8.09
CA GLU A 421 13.35 15.89 9.23
C GLU A 421 11.82 15.87 9.11
N LEU A 422 11.27 14.66 8.97
CA LEU A 422 9.84 14.43 8.77
C LEU A 422 9.08 14.10 10.05
N ASP A 423 9.75 13.66 11.13
CA ASP A 423 9.12 13.56 12.47
C ASP A 423 9.09 14.94 13.14
N SER A 424 8.34 15.86 12.51
CA SER A 424 8.21 17.25 12.90
C SER A 424 6.75 17.67 13.04
N PRO A 425 6.43 18.66 13.89
CA PRO A 425 5.09 19.25 13.95
C PRO A 425 4.59 19.77 12.60
N GLU A 426 5.49 20.26 11.75
CA GLU A 426 5.20 20.86 10.46
C GLU A 426 4.80 19.84 9.39
N TYR A 427 5.27 18.59 9.51
CA TYR A 427 4.96 17.50 8.59
C TYR A 427 4.12 16.40 9.26
N ALA A 428 4.74 15.49 10.03
CA ALA A 428 4.04 14.39 10.70
C ALA A 428 2.91 14.90 11.63
N GLY A 429 3.15 16.00 12.35
CA GLY A 429 2.14 16.63 13.20
C GLY A 429 0.90 17.09 12.42
N LYS A 430 1.07 17.68 11.24
CA LYS A 430 -0.05 18.08 10.38
C LYS A 430 -0.82 16.88 9.83
N LEU A 431 -0.11 15.84 9.39
CA LEU A 431 -0.73 14.59 8.92
C LEU A 431 -1.57 13.94 10.02
N ALA A 432 -1.02 13.86 11.24
CA ALA A 432 -1.71 13.31 12.41
C ALA A 432 -2.92 14.16 12.82
N ASN A 433 -2.80 15.50 12.81
CA ASN A 433 -3.91 16.39 13.14
C ASN A 433 -5.09 16.27 12.17
N ARG A 434 -4.80 16.03 10.87
CA ARG A 434 -5.83 15.81 9.85
C ARG A 434 -6.23 14.34 9.67
N TRP A 435 -5.66 13.41 10.44
CA TRP A 435 -5.96 11.98 10.35
C TRP A 435 -5.75 11.39 8.95
N VAL A 436 -4.74 11.88 8.21
CA VAL A 436 -4.54 11.49 6.81
C VAL A 436 -4.28 9.98 6.69
N VAL A 437 -3.43 9.43 7.56
CA VAL A 437 -3.06 8.01 7.54
C VAL A 437 -4.24 7.14 7.98
N GLU A 438 -4.90 7.51 9.08
CA GLU A 438 -6.09 6.83 9.58
C GLU A 438 -7.22 6.80 8.54
N ARG A 439 -7.43 7.91 7.83
CA ARG A 439 -8.42 8.01 6.75
C ARG A 439 -8.11 7.03 5.62
N LEU A 440 -6.86 6.94 5.19
CA LEU A 440 -6.44 6.02 4.11
C LEU A 440 -6.56 4.55 4.53
N LEU A 441 -6.19 4.21 5.78
CA LEU A 441 -6.36 2.88 6.35
C LEU A 441 -7.85 2.48 6.44
N ALA A 442 -8.69 3.40 6.95
CA ALA A 442 -10.15 3.20 7.02
C ALA A 442 -10.76 3.03 5.62
N MET A 443 -10.41 3.90 4.69
CA MET A 443 -10.89 3.88 3.30
C MET A 443 -10.51 2.57 2.61
N GLY A 444 -9.27 2.10 2.75
CA GLY A 444 -8.84 0.82 2.21
C GLY A 444 -9.63 -0.35 2.78
N GLY A 445 -9.88 -0.35 4.09
CA GLY A 445 -10.68 -1.40 4.76
C GLY A 445 -12.13 -1.41 4.29
N VAL A 446 -12.79 -0.25 4.26
CA VAL A 446 -14.18 -0.10 3.80
C VAL A 446 -14.33 -0.52 2.34
N ARG A 447 -13.42 -0.08 1.45
CA ARG A 447 -13.42 -0.48 0.04
C ARG A 447 -13.20 -1.98 -0.15
N LEU A 448 -12.27 -2.58 0.58
CA LEU A 448 -12.04 -4.03 0.54
C LEU A 448 -13.30 -4.80 0.96
N ALA A 449 -13.96 -4.38 2.05
CA ALA A 449 -15.20 -4.99 2.50
C ALA A 449 -16.33 -4.86 1.47
N GLY A 450 -16.48 -3.67 0.87
CA GLY A 450 -17.47 -3.41 -0.18
C GLY A 450 -17.26 -4.28 -1.41
N VAL A 451 -16.02 -4.38 -1.90
CA VAL A 451 -15.66 -5.21 -3.05
C VAL A 451 -15.91 -6.69 -2.77
N LEU A 452 -15.47 -7.20 -1.60
CA LEU A 452 -15.71 -8.61 -1.24
C LEU A 452 -17.20 -8.92 -1.08
N THR A 453 -17.96 -8.01 -0.47
CA THR A 453 -19.41 -8.14 -0.32
C THR A 453 -20.09 -8.19 -1.68
N ASP A 454 -19.75 -7.28 -2.59
CA ASP A 454 -20.34 -7.25 -3.94
C ASP A 454 -20.06 -8.53 -4.74
N ILE A 455 -18.81 -9.03 -4.71
CA ILE A 455 -18.43 -10.22 -5.48
C ILE A 455 -19.08 -11.49 -4.93
N LEU A 456 -19.21 -11.60 -3.60
CA LEU A 456 -19.52 -12.86 -2.93
C LEU A 456 -20.93 -12.94 -2.35
N ALA A 457 -21.69 -11.84 -2.30
CA ALA A 457 -23.04 -11.82 -1.72
C ALA A 457 -23.98 -12.84 -2.36
N ASP A 458 -24.00 -12.94 -3.70
CA ASP A 458 -24.88 -13.88 -4.42
C ASP A 458 -24.57 -15.35 -4.09
N VAL A 459 -23.32 -15.65 -3.75
CA VAL A 459 -22.86 -17.00 -3.39
C VAL A 459 -23.11 -17.30 -1.92
N ALA A 460 -22.94 -16.29 -1.07
CA ALA A 460 -23.09 -16.42 0.37
C ALA A 460 -24.56 -16.60 0.83
N GLY A 461 -25.53 -16.33 -0.05
CA GLY A 461 -26.97 -16.36 0.24
C GLY A 461 -27.48 -15.05 0.86
N ASP A 462 -28.81 -14.91 1.01
CA ASP A 462 -29.48 -13.64 1.37
C ASP A 462 -28.77 -12.87 2.50
N VAL A 463 -28.12 -11.79 2.10
CA VAL A 463 -27.61 -10.75 2.99
C VAL A 463 -28.83 -9.95 3.44
N GLN A 464 -29.41 -10.28 4.60
CA GLN A 464 -30.34 -9.36 5.26
C GLN A 464 -29.54 -8.13 5.68
N THR A 465 -29.68 -7.07 4.87
CA THR A 465 -29.17 -5.71 5.10
C THR A 465 -29.65 -5.12 6.40
#